data_AF-A0A4Q3W2E8-F1
#
_entry.id   AF-A0A4Q3W2E8-F1
#
_cell.length_a   1.000
_cell.length_b   1.000
_cell.length_c   1.000
_cell.angle_alpha   90.00
_cell.angle_beta   90.00
_cell.angle_gamma   90.00
#
_symmetry.space_group_name_H-M   'P 1'
#
loop_
_entity.id
_entity.type
_entity.pdbx_description
1 polymer ?
#
loop_
_entity_poly.entity_id
_entity_poly.type
_entity_poly.pdbx_seq_one_letter_code
_entity_poly.pdbx_strand_id
1 'polypeptide(L)' 'MSVEVLARIQFGITCAFHYLFPPLSIGLGLMLVIMEWMWLRTGNEAIKRMTHFWVKVFALIFGLGVATGIVLEFEFGT' A
#
# COMPACT_ATOMS: atom_id res chain seq x y z
N MET A 1 1.84 29.21 -16.91
CA MET A 1 1.92 28.85 -15.49
C MET A 1 3.33 29.15 -15.01
N SER A 2 3.50 29.61 -13.76
CA SER A 2 4.84 29.76 -13.15
C SER A 2 5.43 28.41 -12.78
N VAL A 3 6.76 28.34 -12.64
CA VAL A 3 7.47 27.13 -12.18
C VAL A 3 6.97 26.70 -10.81
N GLU A 4 6.71 27.65 -9.91
CA GLU A 4 6.12 27.38 -8.59
C GLU A 4 4.79 26.62 -8.69
N VAL A 5 3.88 27.06 -9.58
CA VAL A 5 2.58 26.42 -9.74
C VAL A 5 2.73 25.02 -10.33
N LEU A 6 3.64 24.84 -11.29
CA LEU A 6 3.92 23.51 -11.87
C LEU A 6 4.47 22.54 -10.81
N ALA A 7 5.40 23.00 -9.96
CA ALA A 7 5.95 22.19 -8.87
C ALA A 7 4.86 21.75 -7.87
N ARG A 8 3.95 22.66 -7.48
CA ARG A 8 2.81 22.32 -6.60
C ARG A 8 1.87 21.29 -7.23
N ILE A 9 1.61 21.40 -8.53
CA ILE A 9 0.76 20.43 -9.25
C ILE A 9 1.44 19.08 -9.33
N GLN A 10 2.73 19.02 -9.68
CA GLN A 10 3.49 17.78 -9.73
C GLN A 10 3.47 17.07 -8.36
N PHE A 11 3.89 17.77 -7.31
CA PHE A 11 3.91 17.22 -5.94
C PHE A 11 2.51 16.79 -5.49
N GLY A 12 1.49 17.59 -5.79
CA GLY A 12 0.10 17.26 -5.47
C GLY A 12 -0.38 15.95 -6.13
N ILE A 13 -0.02 15.73 -7.39
CA ILE A 13 -0.35 14.49 -8.12
C ILE A 13 0.42 13.31 -7.54
N THR A 14 1.72 13.44 -7.31
CA THR A 14 2.57 12.36 -6.76
C THR A 14 2.07 11.94 -5.39
N CYS A 15 1.78 12.91 -4.52
CA CYS A 15 1.30 12.68 -3.16
C CYS A 15 -0.10 12.03 -3.15
N ALA A 16 -1.03 12.53 -3.99
CA ALA A 16 -2.36 11.95 -4.12
C ALA A 16 -2.34 10.51 -4.65
N PHE A 17 -1.48 10.23 -5.64
CA PHE A 17 -1.32 8.88 -6.18
C PHE A 17 -0.69 7.93 -5.17
N HIS A 18 0.38 8.36 -4.49
CA HIS A 18 1.03 7.57 -3.44
C HIS A 18 0.04 7.23 -2.31
N TYR A 19 -0.79 8.17 -1.87
CA TYR A 19 -1.70 7.97 -0.73
C TYR A 19 -2.77 6.89 -0.95
N LEU A 20 -2.96 6.38 -2.17
CA LEU A 20 -3.85 5.24 -2.43
C LEU A 20 -3.33 3.94 -1.78
N PHE A 21 -2.01 3.76 -1.70
CA PHE A 21 -1.40 2.48 -1.32
C PHE A 21 -1.19 2.30 0.19
N PRO A 22 -0.75 3.31 0.98
CA PRO A 22 -0.57 3.18 2.43
C PRO A 22 -1.82 2.74 3.20
N PRO A 23 -3.02 3.37 3.06
CA PRO A 23 -4.19 2.95 3.81
C PRO A 23 -4.66 1.54 3.44
N LEU A 24 -4.55 1.17 2.15
CA LEU A 24 -4.84 -0.20 1.70
C LEU A 24 -3.85 -1.20 2.30
N SER A 25 -2.55 -0.87 2.33
CA SER A 25 -1.53 -1.73 2.91
C SER A 25 -1.74 -1.92 4.42
N ILE A 26 -2.04 -0.85 5.16
CA ILE A 26 -2.30 -0.92 6.61
C ILE A 26 -3.53 -1.78 6.89
N GLY A 27 -4.63 -1.54 6.16
CA GLY A 27 -5.87 -2.30 6.32
C GLY A 27 -5.73 -3.79 5.97
N LEU A 28 -5.15 -4.08 4.80
CA LEU A 28 -4.89 -5.46 4.37
C LEU A 28 -3.88 -6.16 5.27
N GLY A 29 -2.85 -5.46 5.76
CA GLY A 29 -1.88 -6.01 6.70
C GLY A 29 -2.54 -6.48 8.00
N LEU A 30 -3.40 -5.64 8.59
CA LEU A 30 -4.16 -6.01 9.79
C LEU A 30 -5.11 -7.18 9.50
N MET A 31 -5.81 -7.15 8.36
CA MET A 31 -6.70 -8.24 7.95
C MET A 31 -5.95 -9.57 7.82
N LEU A 32 -4.77 -9.57 7.20
CA LEU A 32 -3.94 -10.76 7.03
C LEU A 32 -3.49 -11.33 8.38
N VAL A 33 -3.07 -10.48 9.32
CA VAL A 33 -2.71 -10.91 10.69
C VAL A 33 -3.90 -11.59 11.38
N ILE A 34 -5.10 -11.02 11.27
CA ILE A 34 -6.32 -11.59 11.86
C ILE A 34 -6.65 -12.93 11.21
N MET A 35 -6.61 -13.02 9.88
CA MET A 35 -6.96 -14.25 9.16
C MET A 35 -5.97 -15.38 9.45
N GLU A 36 -4.67 -15.08 9.46
CA GLU A 36 -3.64 -16.08 9.81
C GLU A 36 -3.83 -16.55 11.25
N TRP A 37 -4.09 -15.62 12.18
CA TRP A 37 -4.39 -15.96 13.57
C TRP A 37 -5.63 -16.85 13.71
N MET A 38 -6.69 -16.58 12.95
CA MET A 38 -7.90 -17.42 12.91
C MET A 38 -7.59 -18.82 12.38
N TRP A 39 -6.76 -18.96 11.34
CA TRP A 39 -6.34 -20.27 10.86
C TRP A 39 -5.54 -21.02 11.92
N LEU A 40 -4.56 -20.38 12.58
CA LEU A 40 -3.77 -20.99 13.66
C LEU A 40 -4.65 -21.47 14.83
N ARG A 41 -5.74 -20.75 15.14
CA ARG A 41 -6.70 -21.12 16.19
C ARG A 41 -7.65 -22.25 15.79
N THR A 42 -8.08 -22.29 14.54
CA THR A 42 -9.21 -23.15 14.11
C THR A 42 -8.79 -24.35 13.26
N GLY A 43 -7.59 -24.32 12.65
CA GLY A 43 -7.16 -25.29 11.65
C GLY A 43 -7.97 -25.24 10.34
N ASN A 44 -8.80 -24.21 10.13
CA ASN A 44 -9.68 -24.15 8.96
C ASN A 44 -8.90 -23.78 7.68
N GLU A 45 -8.66 -24.79 6.83
CA GLU A 45 -7.93 -24.64 5.56
C GLU A 45 -8.57 -23.65 4.57
N ALA A 46 -9.87 -23.35 4.69
CA ALA A 46 -10.48 -22.30 3.87
C ALA A 46 -9.91 -20.91 4.20
N ILE A 47 -9.70 -20.63 5.49
CA ILE A 47 -9.11 -19.36 5.96
C ILE A 47 -7.66 -19.25 5.50
N LYS A 48 -6.89 -20.34 5.56
CA LYS A 48 -5.52 -20.40 5.05
C LYS A 48 -5.44 -20.04 3.56
N ARG A 49 -6.31 -20.65 2.74
CA ARG A 49 -6.40 -20.37 1.30
C ARG A 49 -6.75 -18.90 1.03
N MET A 50 -7.71 -18.36 1.78
CA MET A 50 -8.07 -16.93 1.67
C MET A 50 -6.89 -16.03 2.06
N THR A 51 -6.18 -16.36 3.16
CA THR A 51 -5.01 -15.58 3.62
C THR A 51 -3.95 -15.52 2.54
N HIS A 52 -3.57 -16.67 1.96
CA HIS A 52 -2.60 -16.73 0.87
C HIS A 52 -3.04 -15.98 -0.40
N PHE A 53 -4.34 -15.95 -0.70
CA PHE A 53 -4.86 -15.13 -1.81
C PHE A 53 -4.64 -13.63 -1.53
N TRP A 54 -5.04 -13.16 -0.35
CA TRP A 54 -4.92 -11.76 0.03
C TRP A 54 -3.46 -11.31 0.23
N VAL A 55 -2.54 -12.21 0.60
CA VAL A 55 -1.09 -11.92 0.64
C VAL A 55 -0.59 -11.47 -0.73
N LYS A 56 -1.05 -12.09 -1.83
CA LYS A 56 -0.64 -11.69 -3.19
C LYS A 56 -1.13 -10.29 -3.54
N VAL A 57 -2.38 -9.97 -3.17
CA VAL A 57 -2.97 -8.64 -3.37
C VAL A 57 -2.23 -7.59 -2.54
N PHE A 58 -1.96 -7.89 -1.26
CA PHE A 58 -1.17 -7.04 -0.39
C PHE A 58 0.22 -6.78 -0.95
N ALA A 59 0.94 -7.81 -1.42
CA ALA A 59 2.27 -7.66 -1.97
C ALA A 59 2.31 -6.73 -3.20
N LEU A 60 1.31 -6.80 -4.07
CA LEU A 60 1.19 -5.92 -5.22
C LEU A 60 0.97 -4.46 -4.80
N ILE A 61 0.01 -4.22 -3.89
CA ILE A 61 -0.31 -2.87 -3.39
C ILE A 61 0.88 -2.29 -2.63
N PHE A 62 1.51 -3.08 -1.77
CA PHE A 62 2.68 -2.68 -1.00
C PHE A 62 3.85 -2.33 -1.91
N GLY A 63 4.13 -3.15 -2.94
CA GLY A 63 5.20 -2.87 -3.91
C GLY A 63 5.01 -1.54 -4.65
N LEU A 64 3.78 -1.24 -5.11
CA LEU A 64 3.44 0.05 -5.72
C LEU A 64 3.56 1.21 -4.72
N GLY A 65 3.15 0.99 -3.48
CA GLY A 65 3.30 1.97 -2.39
C GLY A 65 4.77 2.32 -2.13
N VAL A 66 5.65 1.33 -2.05
CA VAL A 66 7.09 1.55 -1.87
C VAL A 66 7.68 2.33 -3.04
N ALA A 67 7.40 1.91 -4.28
CA ALA A 67 7.95 2.57 -5.47
C ALA A 67 7.52 4.04 -5.55
N THR A 68 6.25 4.33 -5.31
CA THR A 68 5.71 5.71 -5.32
C THR A 68 6.19 6.54 -4.12
N GLY A 69 6.43 5.91 -2.97
CA GLY A 69 6.96 6.58 -1.78
C GLY A 69 8.40 7.05 -1.97
N ILE A 70 9.24 6.25 -2.64
CA ILE A 70 10.61 6.64 -2.98
C ILE A 70 10.62 7.87 -3.91
N VAL A 71 9.73 7.91 -4.91
CA VAL A 71 9.60 9.08 -5.79
C VAL A 71 9.21 10.32 -4.97
N LEU A 72 8.23 10.20 -4.09
CA LEU A 72 7.78 11.29 -3.22
C LEU A 72 8.88 11.77 -2.26
N GLU A 73 9.71 10.86 -1.73
CA GLU A 73 10.86 11.21 -0.89
C GLU A 73 11.86 12.09 -1.64
N PHE A 74 12.18 11.75 -2.89
CA PHE A 74 13.10 12.55 -3.71
C PHE A 74 12.51 13.89 -4.16
N GLU A 75 11.18 14.00 -4.30
CA GLU A 75 10.51 15.28 -4.63
C GLU A 75 10.66 16.36 -3.54
N PHE A 76 11.04 16.00 -2.31
CA PHE A 76 11.42 17.01 -1.31
C PHE A 76 12.78 17.66 -1.59
N GLY A 77 13.63 17.02 -2.39
CA GLY A 77 14.98 17.48 -2.70
C GLY A 77 15.19 18.05 -4.11
N THR A 78 14.20 17.90 -5.00
CA THR A 78 14.25 18.35 -6.41
C THR A 78 13.27 19.48 -6.68
#